data_AF-A0A143XWQ7-F1
#
_entry.id   AF-A0A143XWQ7-F1
#
_cell.length_a   1.000
_cell.length_b   1.000
_cell.length_c   1.000
_cell.angle_alpha   90.00
_cell.angle_beta   90.00
_cell.angle_gamma   90.00
#
_symmetry.space_group_name_H-M   'P 1'
#
loop_
_entity.id
_entity.type
_entity.pdbx_description
1 polymer ?
#
loop_
_entity_poly.entity_id
_entity_poly.type
_entity_poly.pdbx_seq_one_letter_code
_entity_poly.pdbx_strand_id
1 'polypeptide(L)'
;MTRIVMLYCAFAACVVVLLSGAVVVRRLVDGRRHRRDALLSRQYLHIVILSLMSETDTVPHFPRLESAGARMVLAETLARLVSSTYGLDLGPLRRIFRDAGLQPFLLRCARRTRGCRRARYLSLLSRLPADAAVAAAVERYGSDRHRAVRFYALMVRLAADPSMALQLIGAYPDPLSAFELSEIVSMLRRGVLPVAYEPLIESPNRNLRSLGIAIVRQFGIEEAEENLLRIASEDTTGELGREALYALCALRRPMARREVVRRMGLMSRAERRALLRCMALEGYSETAFGSPVGDEETPYFESFVLSYKRCLVC
;
A
#
# COMPACT_ATOMS: atom_id res chain seq x y z
N MET A 1 43.78 26.18 32.41
CA MET A 1 42.89 25.12 31.87
C MET A 1 41.42 25.27 32.29
N THR A 2 41.11 25.59 33.55
CA THR A 2 39.73 25.69 34.08
C THR A 2 38.82 26.69 33.36
N ARG A 3 39.32 27.87 32.98
CA ARG A 3 38.53 28.89 32.24
C ARG A 3 38.11 28.47 30.83
N ILE A 4 38.97 27.71 30.13
CA ILE A 4 38.69 27.24 28.76
C ILE A 4 37.61 26.15 28.81
N VAL A 5 37.68 25.24 29.78
CA VAL A 5 36.65 24.21 29.99
C VAL A 5 35.31 24.84 30.36
N MET A 6 35.31 25.88 31.20
CA MET A 6 34.08 26.59 31.57
C MET A 6 33.43 27.30 30.39
N LEU A 7 34.22 27.96 29.53
CA LEU A 7 33.74 28.59 28.29
C LEU A 7 33.18 27.55 27.30
N TYR A 8 33.83 26.40 27.16
CA TYR A 8 33.34 25.32 26.30
C TYR A 8 32.02 24.73 26.81
N CYS A 9 31.89 24.48 28.12
CA CYS A 9 30.66 24.00 28.73
C CYS A 9 29.51 25.01 28.58
N ALA A 10 29.78 26.30 28.77
CA ALA A 10 28.78 27.35 28.57
C ALA A 10 28.33 27.44 27.10
N PHE A 11 29.26 27.35 26.16
CA PHE A 11 28.93 27.34 24.73
C PHE A 11 28.10 26.11 24.34
N ALA A 12 28.50 24.91 24.80
CA ALA A 12 27.76 23.69 24.56
C ALA A 12 26.33 23.75 25.15
N ALA A 13 26.17 24.29 26.36
CA ALA A 13 24.86 24.50 26.97
C ALA A 13 23.99 25.47 26.14
N CYS A 14 24.55 26.58 25.68
CA CYS A 14 23.85 27.52 24.80
C CYS A 14 23.39 26.88 23.49
N VAL A 15 24.25 26.06 22.85
CA VAL A 15 23.90 25.34 21.60
C VAL A 15 22.74 24.36 21.85
N VAL A 16 22.77 23.61 22.95
CA VAL A 16 21.70 22.67 23.32
C VAL A 16 20.38 23.42 23.58
N VAL A 17 20.42 24.55 24.30
CA VAL A 17 19.23 25.38 24.55
C VAL A 17 18.66 25.95 23.25
N LEU A 18 19.51 26.41 22.33
CA LEU A 18 19.05 26.93 21.03
C LEU A 18 18.44 25.83 20.14
N LEU A 19 19.06 24.66 20.06
CA LEU A 19 18.54 23.54 19.28
C LEU A 19 17.23 23.00 19.86
N SER A 20 17.13 22.86 21.19
CA SER A 20 15.90 22.43 21.85
C SER A 20 14.78 23.47 21.69
N GLY A 21 15.09 24.76 21.84
CA GLY A 21 14.17 25.85 21.55
C GLY A 21 13.67 25.82 20.10
N ALA A 22 14.56 25.63 19.13
CA ALA A 22 14.20 25.52 17.72
C ALA A 22 13.29 24.31 17.43
N VAL A 23 13.54 23.16 18.07
CA VAL A 23 12.68 21.98 17.97
C VAL A 23 11.29 22.25 18.55
N VAL A 24 11.21 22.90 19.72
CA VAL A 24 9.92 23.26 20.34
C VAL A 24 9.13 24.22 19.46
N VAL A 25 9.76 25.29 18.97
CA VAL A 25 9.12 26.26 18.06
C VAL A 25 8.65 25.55 16.80
N ARG A 26 9.47 24.69 16.21
CA ARG A 26 9.10 23.91 15.02
C ARG A 26 7.90 23.01 15.29
N ARG A 27 7.87 22.29 16.41
CA ARG A 27 6.72 21.46 16.82
C ARG A 27 5.45 22.28 17.02
N LEU A 28 5.55 23.48 17.59
CA LEU A 28 4.41 24.38 17.78
C LEU A 28 3.88 24.92 16.44
N VAL A 29 4.79 25.36 15.55
CA VAL A 29 4.42 25.83 14.20
C VAL A 29 3.82 24.69 13.38
N ASP A 30 4.43 23.51 13.41
CA ASP A 30 3.92 22.33 12.75
C ASP A 30 2.56 21.94 13.35
N GLY A 31 2.39 21.93 14.67
CA GLY A 31 1.12 21.66 15.33
C GLY A 31 0.00 22.63 14.93
N ARG A 32 0.30 23.94 14.86
CA ARG A 32 -0.66 24.96 14.39
C ARG A 32 -1.02 24.74 12.92
N ARG A 33 -0.05 24.43 12.06
CA ARG A 33 -0.28 24.09 10.65
C ARG A 33 -1.16 22.86 10.51
N HIS A 34 -0.84 21.76 11.21
CA HIS A 34 -1.63 20.53 11.18
C HIS A 34 -3.07 20.75 11.66
N ARG A 35 -3.29 21.54 12.72
CA ARG A 35 -4.65 21.89 13.18
C ARG A 35 -5.41 22.68 12.11
N ARG A 36 -4.77 23.69 11.52
CA ARG A 36 -5.39 24.49 10.44
C ARG A 36 -5.71 23.63 9.22
N ASP A 37 -4.78 22.78 8.81
CA ASP A 37 -4.93 21.91 7.65
C ASP A 37 -5.99 20.83 7.90
N ALA A 38 -6.14 20.35 9.14
CA ALA A 38 -7.23 19.45 9.54
C ALA A 38 -8.60 20.14 9.48
N LEU A 39 -8.71 21.39 9.94
CA LEU A 39 -9.94 22.18 9.83
C LEU A 39 -10.32 22.42 8.36
N LEU A 40 -9.34 22.81 7.53
CA LEU A 40 -9.54 22.97 6.08
C LEU A 40 -9.93 21.65 5.41
N SER A 41 -9.30 20.54 5.78
CA SER A 41 -9.63 19.22 5.24
C SER A 41 -11.07 18.82 5.54
N ARG A 42 -11.57 19.08 6.77
CA ARG A 42 -12.97 18.85 7.12
C ARG A 42 -13.92 19.72 6.31
N GLN A 43 -13.58 21.00 6.14
CA GLN A 43 -14.38 21.93 5.34
C GLN A 43 -14.43 21.49 3.87
N TYR A 44 -13.29 21.13 3.27
CA TYR A 44 -13.25 20.65 1.89
C TYR A 44 -14.01 19.34 1.73
N LEU A 45 -13.88 18.41 2.67
CA LEU A 45 -14.64 17.17 2.64
C LEU A 45 -16.15 17.44 2.64
N HIS A 46 -16.61 18.36 3.48
CA HIS A 46 -18.02 18.75 3.52
C HIS A 46 -18.49 19.35 2.19
N ILE A 47 -17.71 20.25 1.61
CA ILE A 47 -18.00 20.84 0.28
C ILE A 47 -18.09 19.75 -0.80
N VAL A 48 -17.14 18.82 -0.81
CA VAL A 48 -17.09 17.73 -1.80
C VAL A 48 -18.30 16.80 -1.62
N ILE A 49 -18.65 16.42 -0.40
CA ILE A 49 -19.82 15.57 -0.13
C ILE A 49 -21.10 16.26 -0.60
N LEU A 50 -21.31 17.53 -0.25
CA LEU A 50 -22.47 18.28 -0.73
C LEU A 50 -22.52 18.36 -2.26
N SER A 51 -21.38 18.56 -2.90
CA SER A 51 -21.28 18.59 -4.37
C SER A 51 -21.54 17.23 -5.01
N LEU A 52 -21.23 16.11 -4.33
CA LEU A 52 -21.52 14.76 -4.82
C LEU A 52 -22.99 14.39 -4.64
N MET A 53 -23.65 14.93 -3.61
CA MET A 53 -25.07 14.74 -3.35
C MET A 53 -25.96 15.63 -4.23
N SER A 54 -25.43 16.77 -4.66
CA SER A 54 -26.12 17.68 -5.57
C SER A 54 -25.89 17.21 -7.01
N GLU A 55 -26.96 16.91 -7.76
CA GLU A 55 -26.88 16.56 -9.20
C GLU A 55 -26.46 17.76 -10.10
N THR A 56 -25.95 18.83 -9.50
CA THR A 56 -25.50 20.03 -10.19
C THR A 56 -24.11 19.84 -10.80
N ASP A 57 -23.96 20.18 -12.08
CA ASP A 57 -22.68 20.15 -12.79
C ASP A 57 -21.71 21.30 -12.43
N THR A 58 -22.10 22.20 -11.53
CA THR A 58 -21.29 23.35 -11.12
C THR A 58 -20.18 22.93 -10.16
N VAL A 59 -18.93 23.28 -10.47
CA VAL A 59 -17.81 23.03 -9.57
C VAL A 59 -17.89 23.94 -8.33
N PRO A 60 -17.80 23.37 -7.11
CA PRO A 60 -17.92 24.15 -5.89
C PRO A 60 -16.70 25.05 -5.66
N HIS A 61 -16.94 26.18 -5.00
CA HIS A 61 -15.87 27.08 -4.59
C HIS A 61 -15.10 26.52 -3.38
N PHE A 62 -13.77 26.42 -3.49
CA PHE A 62 -12.90 26.02 -2.39
C PHE A 62 -12.13 27.23 -1.83
N PRO A 63 -12.28 27.55 -0.54
CA PRO A 63 -11.59 28.70 0.04
C PRO A 63 -10.07 28.50 0.02
N ARG A 64 -9.31 29.57 -0.27
CA ARG A 64 -7.83 29.64 -0.21
C ARG A 64 -7.09 28.74 -1.20
N LEU A 65 -7.76 28.28 -2.25
CA LEU A 65 -7.18 27.35 -3.24
C LEU A 65 -6.02 27.95 -4.06
N GLU A 66 -5.79 29.25 -3.98
CA GLU A 66 -4.61 29.92 -4.55
C GLU A 66 -3.30 29.44 -3.91
N SER A 67 -3.35 29.04 -2.63
CA SER A 67 -2.18 28.60 -1.89
C SER A 67 -1.81 27.15 -2.19
N ALA A 68 -0.51 26.88 -2.32
CA ALA A 68 -0.01 25.51 -2.52
C ALA A 68 -0.39 24.56 -1.36
N GLY A 69 -0.47 25.07 -0.14
CA GLY A 69 -0.91 24.31 1.04
C GLY A 69 -2.36 23.86 0.93
N ALA A 70 -3.28 24.78 0.58
CA ALA A 70 -4.69 24.45 0.37
C ALA A 70 -4.89 23.41 -0.74
N ARG A 71 -4.19 23.56 -1.88
CA ARG A 71 -4.23 22.56 -2.97
C ARG A 71 -3.77 21.18 -2.51
N MET A 72 -2.74 21.12 -1.67
CA MET A 72 -2.29 19.86 -1.07
C MET A 72 -3.36 19.24 -0.17
N VAL A 73 -3.95 20.04 0.72
CA VAL A 73 -5.01 19.59 1.63
C VAL A 73 -6.23 19.08 0.84
N LEU A 74 -6.61 19.77 -0.24
CA LEU A 74 -7.69 19.31 -1.11
C LEU A 74 -7.33 17.99 -1.80
N ALA A 75 -6.14 17.88 -2.41
CA ALA A 75 -5.69 16.65 -3.06
C ALA A 75 -5.66 15.45 -2.09
N GLU A 76 -5.19 15.65 -0.85
CA GLU A 76 -5.20 14.61 0.19
C GLU A 76 -6.60 14.25 0.68
N THR A 77 -7.51 15.23 0.71
CA THR A 77 -8.90 14.98 1.11
C THR A 77 -9.61 14.16 0.04
N LEU A 78 -9.45 14.52 -1.24
CA LEU A 78 -10.00 13.76 -2.36
C LEU A 78 -9.40 12.35 -2.44
N ALA A 79 -8.07 12.22 -2.31
CA ALA A 79 -7.42 10.92 -2.38
C ALA A 79 -7.85 9.99 -1.24
N ARG A 80 -8.06 10.54 -0.02
CA ARG A 80 -8.63 9.79 1.11
C ARG A 80 -10.06 9.36 0.83
N LEU A 81 -10.91 10.27 0.33
CA LEU A 81 -12.30 9.98 -0.01
C LEU A 81 -12.41 8.85 -1.04
N VAL A 82 -11.61 8.88 -2.10
CA VAL A 82 -11.59 7.81 -3.13
C VAL A 82 -11.07 6.49 -2.55
N SER A 83 -10.11 6.56 -1.63
CA SER A 83 -9.56 5.35 -1.00
C SER A 83 -10.50 4.73 0.02
N SER A 84 -11.40 5.50 0.63
CA SER A 84 -12.32 5.04 1.68
C SER A 84 -13.72 4.66 1.17
N THR A 85 -14.08 5.03 -0.06
CA THR A 85 -15.46 4.94 -0.56
C THR A 85 -15.51 4.09 -1.83
N TYR A 86 -16.12 2.90 -1.73
CA TYR A 86 -16.34 2.01 -2.87
C TYR A 86 -17.53 2.48 -3.71
N GLY A 87 -17.44 2.31 -5.04
CA GLY A 87 -18.52 2.67 -5.96
C GLY A 87 -18.77 4.18 -6.12
N LEU A 88 -17.82 5.02 -5.69
CA LEU A 88 -17.93 6.47 -5.81
C LEU A 88 -17.87 6.91 -7.28
N ASP A 89 -18.85 7.69 -7.74
CA ASP A 89 -18.80 8.29 -9.07
C ASP A 89 -17.61 9.25 -9.18
N LEU A 90 -16.68 8.90 -10.08
CA LEU A 90 -15.48 9.67 -10.33
C LEU A 90 -15.72 10.88 -11.25
N GLY A 91 -16.88 10.99 -11.89
CA GLY A 91 -17.23 12.10 -12.80
C GLY A 91 -17.14 13.47 -12.13
N PRO A 92 -17.90 13.73 -11.04
CA PRO A 92 -17.82 14.99 -10.30
C PRO A 92 -16.41 15.25 -9.74
N LEU A 93 -15.74 14.20 -9.27
CA LEU A 93 -14.36 14.31 -8.77
C LEU A 93 -13.37 14.69 -9.86
N ARG A 94 -13.52 14.16 -11.08
CA ARG A 94 -12.72 14.54 -12.26
C ARG A 94 -12.85 16.03 -12.52
N ARG A 95 -14.08 16.56 -12.50
CA ARG A 95 -14.34 18.00 -12.69
C ARG A 95 -13.68 18.85 -11.62
N ILE A 96 -13.90 18.51 -10.34
CA ILE A 96 -13.25 19.22 -9.22
C ILE A 96 -11.73 19.18 -9.36
N PHE A 97 -11.16 18.02 -9.66
CA PHE A 97 -9.71 17.84 -9.74
C PHE A 97 -9.07 18.65 -10.88
N ARG A 98 -9.74 18.69 -12.03
CA ARG A 98 -9.34 19.48 -13.21
C ARG A 98 -9.45 20.98 -12.92
N ASP A 99 -10.60 21.44 -12.47
CA ASP A 99 -10.92 22.87 -12.35
C ASP A 99 -10.20 23.50 -11.15
N ALA A 100 -9.90 22.71 -10.10
CA ALA A 100 -9.02 23.12 -9.01
C ALA A 100 -7.53 23.17 -9.42
N GLY A 101 -7.17 22.79 -10.66
CA GLY A 101 -5.80 22.83 -11.18
C GLY A 101 -4.85 21.87 -10.44
N LEU A 102 -5.36 20.78 -9.88
CA LEU A 102 -4.58 19.90 -9.01
C LEU A 102 -3.63 18.98 -9.79
N GLN A 103 -4.03 18.49 -10.96
CA GLN A 103 -3.15 17.71 -11.85
C GLN A 103 -1.84 18.44 -12.20
N PRO A 104 -1.88 19.64 -12.83
CA PRO A 104 -0.66 20.36 -13.18
C PRO A 104 0.13 20.79 -11.94
N PHE A 105 -0.55 21.07 -10.82
CA PHE A 105 0.10 21.38 -9.55
C PHE A 105 0.91 20.19 -9.01
N LEU A 106 0.29 19.01 -8.87
CA LEU A 106 0.95 17.81 -8.35
C LEU A 106 2.08 17.33 -9.28
N LEU A 107 1.88 17.40 -10.60
CA LEU A 107 2.91 17.05 -11.57
C LEU A 107 4.11 18.00 -11.48
N ARG A 108 3.88 19.31 -11.30
CA ARG A 108 4.95 20.30 -11.06
C ARG A 108 5.71 20.01 -9.76
N CYS A 109 5.00 19.64 -8.70
CA CYS A 109 5.60 19.24 -7.42
C CYS A 109 6.44 17.96 -7.56
N ALA A 110 5.96 16.95 -8.29
CA ALA A 110 6.70 15.71 -8.58
C ALA A 110 7.99 15.98 -9.37
N ARG A 111 7.93 16.86 -10.38
CA ARG A 111 9.11 17.29 -11.16
C ARG A 111 10.19 17.95 -10.30
N ARG A 112 9.80 18.79 -9.35
CA ARG A 112 10.73 19.59 -8.51
C ARG A 112 11.26 18.85 -7.27
N THR A 113 10.69 17.70 -6.93
CA THR A 113 11.09 16.92 -5.75
C THR A 113 11.75 15.61 -6.13
N ARG A 114 12.31 14.88 -5.17
CA ARG A 114 12.98 13.57 -5.36
C ARG A 114 12.58 12.61 -4.22
N GLY A 115 12.85 11.32 -4.42
CA GLY A 115 12.63 10.27 -3.41
C GLY A 115 11.20 10.23 -2.86
N CYS A 116 11.06 10.06 -1.55
CA CYS A 116 9.76 9.92 -0.87
C CYS A 116 8.80 11.10 -1.12
N ARG A 117 9.32 12.34 -1.28
CA ARG A 117 8.44 13.50 -1.57
C ARG A 117 7.83 13.41 -2.95
N ARG A 118 8.60 12.98 -3.95
CA ARG A 118 8.10 12.73 -5.31
C ARG A 118 7.10 11.57 -5.29
N ALA A 119 7.43 10.48 -4.62
CA ALA A 119 6.56 9.33 -4.47
C ALA A 119 5.20 9.70 -3.86
N ARG A 120 5.17 10.58 -2.84
CA ARG A 120 3.92 11.09 -2.26
C ARG A 120 3.04 11.81 -3.29
N TYR A 121 3.60 12.67 -4.14
CA TYR A 121 2.79 13.36 -5.15
C TYR A 121 2.26 12.41 -6.23
N LEU A 122 3.06 11.43 -6.64
CA LEU A 122 2.62 10.40 -7.58
C LEU A 122 1.54 9.49 -6.96
N SER A 123 1.68 9.16 -5.67
CA SER A 123 0.69 8.39 -4.89
C SER A 123 -0.66 9.10 -4.79
N LEU A 124 -0.67 10.44 -4.68
CA LEU A 124 -1.89 11.23 -4.77
C LEU A 124 -2.47 11.20 -6.18
N LEU A 125 -1.63 11.39 -7.21
CA LEU A 125 -2.06 11.32 -8.60
C LEU A 125 -2.66 9.94 -8.97
N SER A 126 -2.15 8.85 -8.41
CA SER A 126 -2.63 7.50 -8.73
C SER A 126 -3.98 7.15 -8.12
N ARG A 127 -4.40 7.90 -7.09
CA ARG A 127 -5.71 7.72 -6.42
C ARG A 127 -6.77 8.62 -7.01
N LEU A 128 -6.37 9.58 -7.82
CA LEU A 128 -7.24 10.56 -8.41
C LEU A 128 -7.37 10.25 -9.90
N PRO A 129 -8.45 10.68 -10.56
CA PRO A 129 -8.66 10.38 -11.96
C PRO A 129 -7.69 11.22 -12.82
N ALA A 130 -6.50 10.67 -13.03
CA ALA A 130 -5.48 11.22 -13.91
C ALA A 130 -5.87 10.99 -15.37
N ASP A 131 -5.58 11.96 -16.23
CA ASP A 131 -5.78 11.84 -17.67
C ASP A 131 -4.57 11.17 -18.35
N ALA A 132 -4.74 10.83 -19.64
CA ALA A 132 -3.68 10.23 -20.44
C ALA A 132 -2.42 11.11 -20.54
N ALA A 133 -2.58 12.44 -20.52
CA ALA A 133 -1.46 13.38 -20.58
C ALA A 133 -0.58 13.30 -19.31
N VAL A 134 -1.21 13.20 -18.13
CA VAL A 134 -0.50 12.95 -16.87
C VAL A 134 0.18 11.59 -16.90
N ALA A 135 -0.49 10.54 -17.38
CA ALA A 135 0.08 9.20 -17.49
C ALA A 135 1.35 9.16 -18.37
N ALA A 136 1.31 9.81 -19.54
CA ALA A 136 2.47 9.96 -20.41
C ALA A 136 3.60 10.76 -19.72
N ALA A 137 3.26 11.84 -19.01
CA ALA A 137 4.25 12.69 -18.36
C ALA A 137 4.98 12.02 -17.17
N VAL A 138 4.39 10.97 -16.58
CA VAL A 138 4.99 10.20 -15.48
C VAL A 138 5.74 8.96 -15.97
N GLU A 139 5.65 8.56 -17.23
CA GLU A 139 6.33 7.36 -17.77
C GLU A 139 7.84 7.38 -17.52
N ARG A 140 8.48 8.54 -17.68
CA ARG A 140 9.91 8.74 -17.37
C ARG A 140 10.32 8.36 -15.93
N TYR A 141 9.37 8.28 -15.00
CA TYR A 141 9.64 7.90 -13.62
C TYR A 141 9.68 6.37 -13.43
N GLY A 142 9.33 5.58 -14.45
CA GLY A 142 9.51 4.14 -14.46
C GLY A 142 10.97 3.70 -14.33
N SER A 143 11.92 4.57 -14.70
CA SER A 143 13.36 4.34 -14.54
C SER A 143 13.99 5.13 -13.38
N ASP A 144 13.17 5.70 -12.48
CA ASP A 144 13.69 6.44 -11.31
C ASP A 144 14.47 5.49 -10.37
N ARG A 145 15.51 6.00 -9.72
CA ARG A 145 16.32 5.21 -8.77
C ARG A 145 15.50 4.75 -7.56
N HIS A 146 14.49 5.53 -7.16
CA HIS A 146 13.69 5.25 -5.97
C HIS A 146 12.51 4.34 -6.31
N ARG A 147 12.47 3.13 -5.73
CA ARG A 147 11.42 2.12 -5.98
C ARG A 147 9.99 2.66 -5.84
N ALA A 148 9.70 3.36 -4.74
CA ALA A 148 8.36 3.94 -4.55
C ALA A 148 7.98 4.95 -5.65
N VAL A 149 8.94 5.65 -6.27
CA VAL A 149 8.66 6.56 -7.39
C VAL A 149 8.29 5.76 -8.64
N ARG A 150 9.05 4.69 -8.95
CA ARG A 150 8.72 3.77 -10.05
C ARG A 150 7.32 3.17 -9.87
N PHE A 151 7.05 2.66 -8.67
CA PHE A 151 5.77 2.04 -8.35
C PHE A 151 4.60 3.02 -8.48
N TYR A 152 4.68 4.21 -7.88
CA TYR A 152 3.56 5.16 -8.02
C TYR A 152 3.44 5.74 -9.44
N ALA A 153 4.51 5.76 -10.23
CA ALA A 153 4.40 6.06 -11.66
C ALA A 153 3.62 4.98 -12.41
N LEU A 154 3.89 3.69 -12.13
CA LEU A 154 3.09 2.57 -12.61
C LEU A 154 1.62 2.73 -12.19
N MET A 155 1.34 3.00 -10.91
CA MET A 155 -0.03 3.15 -10.41
C MET A 155 -0.80 4.30 -11.07
N VAL A 156 -0.14 5.44 -11.36
CA VAL A 156 -0.76 6.54 -12.13
C VAL A 156 -1.14 6.08 -13.53
N ARG A 157 -0.26 5.33 -14.21
CA ARG A 157 -0.55 4.80 -15.56
C ARG A 157 -1.69 3.80 -15.53
N LEU A 158 -1.71 2.89 -14.56
CA LEU A 158 -2.81 1.93 -14.35
C LEU A 158 -4.15 2.63 -14.10
N ALA A 159 -4.15 3.73 -13.32
CA ALA A 159 -5.36 4.47 -13.04
C ALA A 159 -5.90 5.24 -14.26
N ALA A 160 -5.01 5.67 -15.15
CA ALA A 160 -5.37 6.38 -16.36
C ALA A 160 -5.84 5.45 -17.49
N ASP A 161 -5.19 4.28 -17.63
CA ASP A 161 -5.57 3.26 -18.61
C ASP A 161 -5.47 1.84 -18.01
N PRO A 162 -6.57 1.35 -17.42
CA PRO A 162 -6.65 0.00 -16.87
C PRO A 162 -6.45 -1.12 -17.89
N SER A 163 -6.70 -0.86 -19.18
CA SER A 163 -6.59 -1.90 -20.23
C SER A 163 -5.15 -2.38 -20.42
N MET A 164 -4.18 -1.51 -20.11
CA MET A 164 -2.75 -1.83 -20.18
C MET A 164 -2.21 -2.57 -18.95
N ALA A 165 -3.06 -2.97 -18.00
CA ALA A 165 -2.61 -3.46 -16.70
C ALA A 165 -1.63 -4.63 -16.78
N LEU A 166 -1.92 -5.64 -17.60
CA LEU A 166 -1.06 -6.82 -17.75
C LEU A 166 0.32 -6.44 -18.31
N GLN A 167 0.35 -5.57 -19.32
CA GLN A 167 1.58 -5.10 -19.93
C GLN A 167 2.42 -4.29 -18.94
N LEU A 168 1.80 -3.34 -18.24
CA LEU A 168 2.49 -2.44 -17.33
C LEU A 168 3.02 -3.15 -16.08
N ILE A 169 2.23 -4.07 -15.51
CA ILE A 169 2.64 -4.87 -14.35
C ILE A 169 3.72 -5.88 -14.74
N GLY A 170 3.56 -6.51 -15.92
CA GLY A 170 4.55 -7.44 -16.45
C GLY A 170 5.90 -6.79 -16.77
N ALA A 171 5.89 -5.53 -17.22
CA ALA A 171 7.09 -4.75 -17.52
C ALA A 171 7.72 -4.08 -16.28
N TYR A 172 7.11 -4.18 -15.09
CA TYR A 172 7.69 -3.61 -13.88
C TYR A 172 8.99 -4.34 -13.51
N PRO A 173 10.12 -3.61 -13.33
CA PRO A 173 11.45 -4.23 -13.31
C PRO A 173 11.75 -5.00 -12.02
N ASP A 174 11.08 -4.66 -10.91
CA ASP A 174 11.33 -5.27 -9.61
C ASP A 174 10.26 -6.32 -9.28
N PRO A 175 10.61 -7.39 -8.54
CA PRO A 175 9.65 -8.22 -7.82
C PRO A 175 8.68 -7.37 -6.99
N LEU A 176 7.37 -7.43 -7.26
CA LEU A 176 6.37 -6.71 -6.46
C LEU A 176 6.40 -7.19 -5.01
N SER A 177 6.40 -6.23 -4.09
CA SER A 177 6.31 -6.47 -2.64
C SER A 177 4.86 -6.69 -2.21
N ALA A 178 4.65 -7.27 -1.02
CA ALA A 178 3.31 -7.44 -0.45
C ALA A 178 2.52 -6.12 -0.36
N PHE A 179 3.19 -5.00 -0.08
CA PHE A 179 2.57 -3.67 -0.06
C PHE A 179 2.16 -3.19 -1.47
N GLU A 180 3.02 -3.38 -2.47
CA GLU A 180 2.71 -2.99 -3.85
C GLU A 180 1.57 -3.85 -4.43
N LEU A 181 1.56 -5.15 -4.11
CA LEU A 181 0.46 -6.05 -4.46
C LEU A 181 -0.85 -5.62 -3.79
N SER A 182 -0.85 -5.26 -2.50
CA SER A 182 -2.07 -4.83 -1.82
C SER A 182 -2.62 -3.52 -2.39
N GLU A 183 -1.76 -2.59 -2.82
CA GLU A 183 -2.18 -1.36 -3.49
C GLU A 183 -2.82 -1.64 -4.88
N ILE A 184 -2.27 -2.56 -5.66
CA ILE A 184 -2.85 -2.99 -6.94
C ILE A 184 -4.19 -3.71 -6.70
N VAL A 185 -4.25 -4.64 -5.75
CA VAL A 185 -5.47 -5.37 -5.38
C VAL A 185 -6.55 -4.44 -4.83
N SER A 186 -6.17 -3.36 -4.13
CA SER A 186 -7.11 -2.32 -3.74
C SER A 186 -7.75 -1.62 -4.95
N MET A 187 -7.02 -1.44 -6.06
CA MET A 187 -7.62 -0.92 -7.30
C MET A 187 -8.59 -1.91 -7.92
N LEU A 188 -8.27 -3.21 -7.91
CA LEU A 188 -9.18 -4.28 -8.36
C LEU A 188 -10.49 -4.27 -7.57
N ARG A 189 -10.42 -4.20 -6.24
CA ARG A 189 -11.61 -4.14 -5.37
C ARG A 189 -12.52 -2.94 -5.66
N ARG A 190 -11.95 -1.82 -6.13
CA ARG A 190 -12.69 -0.62 -6.52
C ARG A 190 -13.31 -0.73 -7.93
N GLY A 191 -13.17 -1.87 -8.60
CA GLY A 191 -13.68 -2.09 -9.96
C GLY A 191 -12.88 -1.35 -11.04
N VAL A 192 -11.66 -0.89 -10.73
CA VAL A 192 -10.85 -0.11 -11.68
C VAL A 192 -10.12 -1.01 -12.68
N LEU A 193 -9.71 -2.20 -12.25
CA LEU A 193 -8.89 -3.11 -13.05
C LEU A 193 -9.75 -4.31 -13.51
N PRO A 194 -9.91 -4.54 -14.83
CA PRO A 194 -10.69 -5.66 -15.36
C PRO A 194 -9.80 -6.89 -15.56
N VAL A 195 -9.31 -7.50 -14.48
CA VAL A 195 -8.34 -8.61 -14.57
C VAL A 195 -8.86 -9.86 -13.87
N ALA A 196 -8.88 -10.98 -14.61
CA ALA A 196 -9.18 -12.31 -14.10
C ALA A 196 -7.93 -12.97 -13.49
N TYR A 197 -8.10 -13.89 -12.54
CA TYR A 197 -6.97 -14.45 -11.79
C TYR A 197 -6.30 -15.63 -12.51
N GLU A 198 -7.05 -16.38 -13.33
CA GLU A 198 -6.60 -17.60 -14.00
C GLU A 198 -5.45 -17.32 -14.97
N PRO A 199 -5.53 -16.32 -15.88
CA PRO A 199 -4.40 -16.00 -16.76
C PRO A 199 -3.18 -15.48 -15.99
N LEU A 200 -3.41 -14.85 -14.83
CA LEU A 200 -2.36 -14.32 -13.99
C LEU A 200 -1.59 -15.43 -13.25
N ILE A 201 -2.30 -16.34 -12.60
CA ILE A 201 -1.67 -17.42 -11.81
C ILE A 201 -0.87 -18.38 -12.68
N GLU A 202 -1.25 -18.51 -13.95
CA GLU A 202 -0.55 -19.36 -14.92
C GLU A 202 0.58 -18.63 -15.66
N SER A 203 0.53 -17.30 -15.72
CA SER A 203 1.50 -16.48 -16.46
C SER A 203 2.95 -16.79 -16.07
N PRO A 204 3.88 -16.90 -17.03
CA PRO A 204 5.31 -17.09 -16.74
C PRO A 204 5.96 -15.85 -16.11
N ASN A 205 5.34 -14.67 -16.24
CA ASN A 205 5.82 -13.45 -15.60
C ASN A 205 5.60 -13.50 -14.09
N ARG A 206 6.68 -13.37 -13.32
CA ARG A 206 6.67 -13.43 -11.85
C ARG A 206 5.70 -12.44 -11.21
N ASN A 207 5.66 -11.19 -11.67
CA ASN A 207 4.81 -10.14 -11.08
C ASN A 207 3.33 -10.40 -11.34
N LEU A 208 2.98 -10.85 -12.56
CA LEU A 208 1.61 -11.26 -12.87
C LEU A 208 1.19 -12.48 -12.05
N ARG A 209 2.09 -13.47 -11.90
CA ARG A 209 1.83 -14.65 -11.07
C ARG A 209 1.64 -14.31 -9.60
N SER A 210 2.49 -13.45 -9.03
CA SER A 210 2.31 -12.93 -7.67
C SER A 210 0.99 -12.18 -7.50
N LEU A 211 0.57 -11.40 -8.51
CA LEU A 211 -0.72 -10.73 -8.49
C LEU A 211 -1.88 -11.73 -8.52
N GLY A 212 -1.82 -12.78 -9.35
CA GLY A 212 -2.81 -13.85 -9.38
C GLY A 212 -2.99 -14.51 -8.01
N ILE A 213 -1.89 -14.89 -7.35
CA ILE A 213 -1.92 -15.44 -5.98
C ILE A 213 -2.54 -14.44 -4.98
N ALA A 214 -2.17 -13.17 -5.08
CA ALA A 214 -2.71 -12.13 -4.19
C ALA A 214 -4.22 -11.92 -4.37
N ILE A 215 -4.72 -11.98 -5.60
CA ILE A 215 -6.15 -11.91 -5.91
C ILE A 215 -6.87 -13.11 -5.31
N VAL A 216 -6.41 -14.33 -5.60
CA VAL A 216 -6.97 -15.58 -5.06
C VAL A 216 -7.11 -15.51 -3.54
N ARG A 217 -6.03 -15.11 -2.85
CA ARG A 217 -6.03 -14.93 -1.40
C ARG A 217 -6.99 -13.84 -0.94
N GLN A 218 -7.03 -12.71 -1.62
CA GLN A 218 -7.82 -11.56 -1.18
C GLN A 218 -9.32 -11.77 -1.35
N PHE A 219 -9.73 -12.47 -2.40
CA PHE A 219 -11.13 -12.70 -2.76
C PHE A 219 -11.65 -14.08 -2.33
N GLY A 220 -10.79 -14.94 -1.77
CA GLY A 220 -11.22 -16.24 -1.25
C GLY A 220 -11.59 -17.24 -2.35
N ILE A 221 -10.82 -17.26 -3.44
CA ILE A 221 -11.13 -18.09 -4.61
C ILE A 221 -10.67 -19.53 -4.38
N GLU A 222 -11.59 -20.41 -4.00
CA GLU A 222 -11.28 -21.78 -3.60
C GLU A 222 -10.88 -22.66 -4.79
N GLU A 223 -11.43 -22.38 -5.97
CA GLU A 223 -11.19 -23.09 -7.23
C GLU A 223 -9.72 -23.05 -7.66
N ALA A 224 -8.95 -22.10 -7.12
CA ALA A 224 -7.53 -21.95 -7.39
C ALA A 224 -6.62 -22.90 -6.57
N GLU A 225 -7.17 -23.76 -5.70
CA GLU A 225 -6.39 -24.65 -4.83
C GLU A 225 -5.35 -25.47 -5.60
N GLU A 226 -5.74 -26.12 -6.68
CA GLU A 226 -4.84 -26.96 -7.48
C GLU A 226 -3.73 -26.12 -8.16
N ASN A 227 -4.04 -24.91 -8.62
CA ASN A 227 -3.03 -23.97 -9.12
C ASN A 227 -2.01 -23.58 -8.04
N LEU A 228 -2.47 -23.33 -6.81
CA LEU A 228 -1.61 -22.99 -5.68
C LEU A 228 -0.71 -24.16 -5.25
N LEU A 229 -1.24 -25.38 -5.22
CA LEU A 229 -0.47 -26.59 -4.90
C LEU A 229 0.60 -26.86 -5.95
N ARG A 230 0.25 -26.69 -7.23
CA ARG A 230 1.20 -26.77 -8.34
C ARG A 230 2.34 -25.76 -8.14
N ILE A 231 2.04 -24.50 -7.89
CA ILE A 231 3.06 -23.46 -7.64
C ILE A 231 3.93 -23.81 -6.42
N ALA A 232 3.32 -24.28 -5.32
CA ALA A 232 4.05 -24.73 -4.13
C ALA A 232 4.97 -25.94 -4.39
N SER A 233 4.67 -26.75 -5.40
CA SER A 233 5.49 -27.90 -5.78
C SER A 233 6.62 -27.56 -6.77
N GLU A 234 6.35 -26.65 -7.72
CA GLU A 234 7.22 -26.36 -8.87
C GLU A 234 8.22 -25.22 -8.60
N ASP A 235 7.88 -24.26 -7.74
CA ASP A 235 8.70 -23.06 -7.58
C ASP A 235 10.06 -23.35 -6.95
N THR A 236 11.13 -23.22 -7.76
CA THR A 236 12.50 -23.49 -7.36
C THR A 236 13.13 -22.36 -6.55
N THR A 237 12.60 -21.14 -6.64
CA THR A 237 13.15 -19.94 -5.96
C THR A 237 12.68 -19.80 -4.52
N GLY A 238 11.59 -20.49 -4.15
CA GLY A 238 11.02 -20.48 -2.81
C GLY A 238 9.95 -19.41 -2.59
N GLU A 239 10.09 -18.25 -3.24
CA GLU A 239 9.26 -17.07 -2.97
C GLU A 239 7.79 -17.26 -3.34
N LEU A 240 7.50 -17.70 -4.57
CA LEU A 240 6.12 -17.84 -5.05
C LEU A 240 5.40 -18.99 -4.36
N GLY A 241 6.09 -20.10 -4.11
CA GLY A 241 5.50 -21.21 -3.37
C GLY A 241 5.23 -20.86 -1.92
N ARG A 242 6.03 -20.00 -1.28
CA ARG A 242 5.72 -19.46 0.05
C ARG A 242 4.45 -18.61 0.02
N GLU A 243 4.31 -17.70 -0.96
CA GLU A 243 3.07 -16.93 -1.13
C GLU A 243 1.86 -17.84 -1.40
N ALA A 244 2.04 -18.92 -2.17
CA ALA A 244 1.01 -19.91 -2.40
C ALA A 244 0.58 -20.63 -1.10
N LEU A 245 1.52 -20.94 -0.19
CA LEU A 245 1.17 -21.49 1.13
C LEU A 245 0.36 -20.50 1.97
N TYR A 246 0.71 -19.20 1.96
CA TYR A 246 -0.09 -18.19 2.64
C TYR A 246 -1.49 -18.05 2.05
N ALA A 247 -1.64 -18.21 0.73
CA ALA A 247 -2.94 -18.23 0.07
C ALA A 247 -3.75 -19.48 0.47
N LEU A 248 -3.16 -20.68 0.42
CA LEU A 248 -3.81 -21.92 0.88
C LEU A 248 -4.26 -21.84 2.34
N CYS A 249 -3.42 -21.27 3.20
CA CYS A 249 -3.73 -21.01 4.60
C CYS A 249 -4.93 -20.07 4.75
N ALA A 250 -4.95 -18.94 4.03
CA ALA A 250 -6.06 -17.99 4.06
C ALA A 250 -7.37 -18.58 3.52
N LEU A 251 -7.28 -19.50 2.55
CA LEU A 251 -8.40 -20.27 2.02
C LEU A 251 -8.81 -21.43 2.93
N ARG A 252 -8.15 -21.62 4.08
CA ARG A 252 -8.38 -22.71 5.04
C ARG A 252 -8.25 -24.11 4.42
N ARG A 253 -7.38 -24.27 3.42
CA ARG A 253 -7.14 -25.58 2.78
C ARG A 253 -6.30 -26.50 3.68
N PRO A 254 -6.38 -27.83 3.51
CA PRO A 254 -5.57 -28.77 4.29
C PRO A 254 -4.06 -28.57 4.09
N MET A 255 -3.33 -28.29 5.18
CA MET A 255 -1.88 -28.00 5.12
C MET A 255 -1.00 -29.25 5.32
N ALA A 256 -1.61 -30.41 5.52
CA ALA A 256 -0.93 -31.70 5.57
C ALA A 256 -0.69 -32.34 4.18
N ARG A 257 -1.11 -31.68 3.08
CA ARG A 257 -0.86 -32.17 1.71
C ARG A 257 0.63 -32.26 1.43
N ARG A 258 1.02 -33.23 0.57
CA ARG A 258 2.43 -33.57 0.30
C ARG A 258 3.21 -32.37 -0.26
N GLU A 259 2.61 -31.60 -1.15
CA GLU A 259 3.19 -30.41 -1.79
C GLU A 259 3.51 -29.33 -0.74
N VAL A 260 2.55 -29.10 0.17
CA VAL A 260 2.68 -28.15 1.28
C VAL A 260 3.77 -28.59 2.25
N VAL A 261 3.74 -29.85 2.67
CA VAL A 261 4.72 -30.42 3.58
C VAL A 261 6.13 -30.34 3.01
N ARG A 262 6.29 -30.70 1.74
CA ARG A 262 7.56 -30.60 1.02
C ARG A 262 8.06 -29.15 0.98
N ARG A 263 7.18 -28.19 0.66
CA ARG A 263 7.53 -26.78 0.62
C ARG A 263 7.92 -26.24 2.00
N MET A 264 7.18 -26.58 3.04
CA MET A 264 7.52 -26.20 4.43
C MET A 264 8.89 -26.74 4.85
N GLY A 265 9.25 -27.95 4.42
CA GLY A 265 10.58 -28.52 4.65
C GLY A 265 11.72 -27.72 4.01
N LEU A 266 11.46 -26.97 2.93
CA LEU A 266 12.44 -26.11 2.26
C LEU A 266 12.53 -24.69 2.85
N MET A 267 11.56 -24.30 3.69
CA MET A 267 11.50 -22.97 4.30
C MET A 267 12.48 -22.87 5.48
N SER A 268 12.97 -21.65 5.75
CA SER A 268 13.69 -21.38 6.99
C SER A 268 12.77 -21.47 8.22
N ARG A 269 13.34 -21.65 9.41
CA ARG A 269 12.61 -21.63 10.68
C ARG A 269 11.80 -20.35 10.88
N ALA A 270 12.34 -19.20 10.47
CA ALA A 270 11.65 -17.91 10.58
C ALA A 270 10.40 -17.87 9.68
N GLU A 271 10.50 -18.38 8.46
CA GLU A 271 9.39 -18.44 7.52
C GLU A 271 8.32 -19.44 7.96
N ARG A 272 8.70 -20.63 8.44
CA ARG A 272 7.73 -21.58 9.02
C ARG A 272 7.00 -20.99 10.20
N ARG A 273 7.70 -20.33 11.12
CA ARG A 273 7.06 -19.62 12.26
C ARG A 273 6.11 -18.52 11.81
N ALA A 274 6.43 -17.79 10.75
CA ALA A 274 5.53 -16.78 10.19
C ALA A 274 4.26 -17.42 9.61
N LEU A 275 4.39 -18.53 8.88
CA LEU A 275 3.25 -19.32 8.39
C LEU A 275 2.40 -19.84 9.55
N LEU A 276 3.00 -20.43 10.58
CA LEU A 276 2.31 -20.92 11.78
C LEU A 276 1.49 -19.83 12.48
N ARG A 277 1.98 -18.58 12.54
CA ARG A 277 1.17 -17.44 13.05
C ARG A 277 -0.06 -17.18 12.18
N CYS A 278 0.09 -17.21 10.85
CA CYS A 278 -1.04 -17.08 9.93
C CYS A 278 -2.04 -18.24 10.13
N MET A 279 -1.56 -19.46 10.30
CA MET A 279 -2.41 -20.61 10.57
C MET A 279 -3.19 -20.47 11.88
N ALA A 280 -2.54 -19.98 12.94
CA ALA A 280 -3.22 -19.72 14.22
C ALA A 280 -4.32 -18.66 14.07
N LEU A 281 -4.03 -17.59 13.30
CA LEU A 281 -5.00 -16.54 12.97
C LEU A 281 -6.20 -17.06 12.18
N GLU A 282 -5.97 -17.98 11.25
CA GLU A 282 -7.02 -18.59 10.42
C GLU A 282 -7.79 -19.72 11.16
N GLY A 283 -7.40 -20.04 12.40
CA GLY A 283 -8.12 -20.96 13.27
C GLY A 283 -7.74 -22.44 13.12
N TYR A 284 -6.57 -22.74 12.55
CA TYR A 284 -6.10 -24.12 12.43
C TYR A 284 -5.79 -24.75 13.80
N SER A 285 -5.94 -26.08 13.89
CA SER A 285 -5.50 -26.90 15.03
C SER A 285 -4.06 -27.39 14.84
N GLU A 286 -3.42 -27.85 15.92
CA GLU A 286 -2.08 -28.47 15.88
C GLU A 286 -2.00 -29.68 14.92
N THR A 287 -3.09 -30.44 14.83
CA THR A 287 -3.20 -31.61 13.94
C THR A 287 -3.28 -31.25 12.46
N ALA A 288 -3.41 -29.97 12.12
CA ALA A 288 -3.57 -29.54 10.74
C ALA A 288 -2.24 -29.39 9.98
N PHE A 289 -1.11 -29.43 10.67
CA PHE A 289 0.22 -29.42 10.06
C PHE A 289 0.76 -30.85 10.06
N GLY A 290 1.33 -31.29 8.94
CA GLY A 290 2.01 -32.59 8.87
C GLY A 290 3.34 -32.60 9.65
N SER A 291 4.17 -33.61 9.36
CA SER A 291 5.49 -33.81 10.00
C SER A 291 6.57 -32.72 9.85
N PRO A 292 6.54 -31.71 8.94
CA PRO A 292 7.70 -30.81 8.79
C PRO A 292 7.80 -29.74 9.90
N VAL A 293 6.80 -29.65 10.77
CA VAL A 293 6.84 -28.83 11.99
C VAL A 293 7.53 -29.67 13.07
N GLY A 294 8.76 -29.31 13.42
CA GLY A 294 9.52 -30.05 14.43
C GLY A 294 9.02 -29.80 15.86
N ASP A 295 9.44 -30.65 16.80
CA ASP A 295 9.02 -30.61 18.21
C ASP A 295 9.24 -29.24 18.90
N GLU A 296 10.16 -28.41 18.42
CA GLU A 296 10.39 -27.05 18.94
C GLU A 296 9.45 -25.96 18.37
N GLU A 297 8.74 -26.24 17.28
CA GLU A 297 7.82 -25.30 16.61
C GLU A 297 6.36 -25.52 17.05
N THR A 298 6.02 -26.70 17.58
CA THR A 298 4.69 -27.02 18.14
C THR A 298 4.36 -26.19 19.39
N PRO A 299 5.23 -26.10 20.42
CA PRO A 299 4.97 -25.25 21.60
C PRO A 299 4.87 -23.75 21.22
N TYR A 300 5.60 -23.37 20.17
CA TYR A 300 5.51 -22.03 19.62
C TYR A 300 4.13 -21.75 19.03
N PHE A 301 3.59 -22.66 18.22
CA PHE A 301 2.25 -22.53 17.64
C PHE A 301 1.15 -22.52 18.72
N GLU A 302 1.22 -23.43 19.68
CA GLU A 302 0.32 -23.52 20.85
C GLU A 302 0.21 -22.18 21.58
N SER A 303 1.35 -21.54 21.84
CA SER A 303 1.39 -20.24 22.52
C SER A 303 0.57 -19.17 21.79
N PHE A 304 0.60 -19.16 20.44
CA PHE A 304 -0.20 -18.23 19.64
C PHE A 304 -1.68 -18.56 19.71
N VAL A 305 -2.06 -19.82 19.53
CA VAL A 305 -3.47 -20.25 19.62
C VAL A 305 -4.07 -19.88 20.97
N LEU A 306 -3.35 -20.11 22.06
CA LEU A 306 -3.79 -19.74 23.41
C LEU A 306 -3.94 -18.23 23.57
N SER A 307 -3.04 -17.43 23.00
CA SER A 307 -3.15 -15.96 23.04
C SER A 307 -4.38 -15.43 22.28
N TYR A 308 -4.69 -15.97 21.10
CA TYR A 308 -5.85 -15.53 20.32
C TYR A 308 -7.17 -16.02 20.93
N LYS A 309 -7.21 -17.26 21.44
CA LYS A 309 -8.44 -17.81 22.06
C LYS A 309 -8.79 -17.16 23.39
N ARG A 310 -7.80 -16.69 24.17
CA ARG A 310 -8.05 -15.96 25.43
C ARG A 310 -8.82 -14.65 25.23
N CYS A 311 -8.75 -14.03 24.04
CA CYS A 311 -9.49 -12.81 23.74
C CYS A 311 -10.96 -13.01 23.35
N LEU A 312 -11.43 -14.26 23.21
CA LEU A 312 -12.82 -14.58 22.83
C LEU A 312 -13.69 -15.02 24.03
N VAL A 313 -13.08 -15.19 25.20
CA VAL A 313 -13.76 -15.51 26.46
C VAL A 313 -13.68 -14.27 27.36
N CYS A 314 -14.42 -13.23 26.99
CA CYS A 314 -14.67 -12.03 27.79
C CYS A 314 -16.13 -11.64 27.62
#